data_AF-A0AAX3IT21-F1
#
_entry.id   AF-A0AAX3IT21-F1
#
_cell.length_a   1.000
_cell.length_b   1.000
_cell.length_c   1.000
_cell.angle_alpha   90.00
_cell.angle_beta   90.00
_cell.angle_gamma   90.00
#
_symmetry.space_group_name_H-M   'P 1'
#
loop_
_entity.id
_entity.type
_entity.pdbx_description
1 polymer ?
#
loop_
_entity_poly.entity_id
_entity_poly.type
_entity_poly.pdbx_seq_one_letter_code
_entity_poly.pdbx_strand_id
1 'polypeptide(L)'
;MVTVEEVQAKLTALIANLSPQARRQLGRKIGQALRKSQSNRIARQQNPDGSAFEPRKPCKEFRKKKGRIKRKAMFAKLCTARHLKVRSNGNEVSVGFNGSSAAIAAVHQYGLSASPSKYKDFKVQLHQNQLQAQVSQQTE
;
A
#
# COMPACT_ATOMS: atom_id res chain seq x y z
N MET A 1 13.52 -9.15 28.27
CA MET A 1 13.36 -8.66 26.88
C MET A 1 12.64 -7.33 26.95
N VAL A 2 13.09 -6.30 26.24
CA VAL A 2 12.40 -4.99 26.25
C VAL A 2 11.04 -5.18 25.57
N THR A 3 9.95 -4.77 26.23
CA THR A 3 8.61 -4.90 25.67
C THR A 3 8.33 -3.80 24.64
N VAL A 4 7.36 -4.02 23.74
CA VAL A 4 6.98 -3.01 22.74
C VAL A 4 6.52 -1.71 23.41
N GLU A 5 5.84 -1.83 24.55
CA GLU A 5 5.37 -0.70 25.37
C GLU A 5 6.53 0.12 25.94
N GLU A 6 7.58 -0.52 26.44
CA GLU A 6 8.78 0.17 26.94
C GLU A 6 9.51 0.92 25.81
N VAL A 7 9.59 0.33 24.63
CA VAL A 7 10.14 1.01 23.44
C VAL A 7 9.29 2.21 23.06
N GLN A 8 7.97 2.05 23.06
CA GLN A 8 7.02 3.11 22.71
C GLN A 8 7.12 4.29 23.68
N ALA A 9 7.17 4.03 24.99
CA ALA A 9 7.30 5.07 26.02
C ALA A 9 8.59 5.87 25.86
N LYS A 10 9.73 5.18 25.70
CA LYS A 10 11.04 5.82 25.49
C LYS A 10 11.09 6.64 24.20
N LEU A 11 10.53 6.10 23.11
CA LEU A 11 10.46 6.81 21.83
C LEU A 11 9.60 8.07 21.92
N THR A 12 8.47 7.99 22.63
CA THR A 12 7.56 9.13 22.82
C THR A 12 8.25 10.26 23.59
N ALA A 13 8.97 9.93 24.67
CA ALA A 13 9.76 10.90 25.43
C ALA A 13 10.84 11.57 24.56
N LEU A 14 11.52 10.80 23.69
CA LEU A 14 12.51 11.36 22.77
C LEU A 14 11.89 12.30 21.73
N ILE A 15 10.73 11.96 21.19
CA ILE A 15 10.01 12.81 20.22
C ILE A 15 9.50 14.10 20.89
N ALA A 16 9.07 14.04 22.15
CA ALA A 16 8.62 15.20 22.91
C ALA A 16 9.73 16.26 23.06
N ASN A 17 10.99 15.83 23.18
CA ASN A 17 12.16 16.70 23.29
C ASN A 17 12.59 17.35 21.95
N LEU A 18 12.02 16.94 20.81
CA LEU A 18 12.37 17.50 19.51
C LEU A 18 11.64 18.83 19.25
N SER A 19 12.32 19.78 18.60
CA SER A 19 11.65 20.97 18.08
C SER A 19 10.61 20.61 16.99
N PRO A 20 9.60 21.46 16.73
CA PRO A 20 8.65 21.23 15.64
C PRO A 20 9.31 21.07 14.26
N GLN A 21 10.45 21.74 14.02
CA GLN A 21 11.22 21.59 12.79
C GLN A 21 11.88 20.21 12.71
N ALA A 22 12.51 19.75 13.80
CA ALA A 22 13.12 18.43 13.86
C ALA A 22 12.09 17.30 13.71
N ARG A 23 10.91 17.42 14.34
CA ARG A 23 9.80 16.47 14.16
C ARG A 23 9.34 16.39 12.70
N ARG A 24 9.20 17.52 12.02
CA ARG A 24 8.86 17.55 10.58
C ARG A 24 9.92 16.89 9.71
N GLN A 25 11.21 17.10 10.00
CA GLN A 25 12.29 16.44 9.26
C GLN A 25 12.29 14.92 9.49
N LEU A 26 12.13 14.50 10.74
CA LEU A 26 12.00 13.09 11.11
C LEU A 26 10.82 12.44 10.38
N GLY A 27 9.64 13.08 10.41
CA GLY A 27 8.45 12.57 9.77
C GLY A 27 8.60 12.39 8.25
N ARG A 28 9.28 13.33 7.57
CA ARG A 28 9.61 13.20 6.14
C ARG A 28 10.50 11.99 5.86
N LYS A 29 11.54 11.76 6.68
CA LYS A 29 12.45 10.62 6.52
C LYS A 29 11.71 9.29 6.72
N ILE A 30 10.91 9.20 7.78
CA ILE A 30 10.07 8.03 8.08
C ILE A 30 9.13 7.75 6.90
N GLY A 31 8.40 8.76 6.43
CA GLY A 31 7.45 8.60 5.34
C GLY A 31 8.11 8.15 4.03
N GLN A 32 9.31 8.66 3.72
CA GLN A 32 10.09 8.21 2.54
C GLN A 32 10.52 6.74 2.66
N ALA A 33 11.00 6.32 3.84
CA ALA A 33 11.39 4.94 4.11
C ALA A 33 10.18 4.00 4.02
N LEU A 34 9.06 4.37 4.65
CA LEU A 34 7.80 3.64 4.59
C LEU A 34 7.30 3.50 3.14
N ARG A 35 7.29 4.59 2.36
CA ARG A 35 6.91 4.54 0.94
C ARG A 35 7.81 3.59 0.15
N LYS A 36 9.13 3.64 0.36
CA LYS A 36 10.07 2.74 -0.34
C LYS A 36 9.78 1.28 0.00
N SER A 37 9.58 0.98 1.27
CA SER A 37 9.22 -0.36 1.75
C SER A 37 7.91 -0.84 1.10
N GLN A 38 6.84 -0.05 1.20
CA GLN A 38 5.54 -0.39 0.62
C GLN A 38 5.61 -0.53 -0.91
N SER A 39 6.30 0.38 -1.60
CA SER A 39 6.51 0.30 -3.05
C SER A 39 7.19 -1.01 -3.46
N ASN A 40 8.28 -1.38 -2.77
CA ASN A 40 9.00 -2.62 -3.03
C ASN A 40 8.15 -3.86 -2.76
N ARG A 41 7.40 -3.88 -1.65
CA ARG A 41 6.51 -5.00 -1.29
C ARG A 41 5.40 -5.19 -2.34
N ILE A 42 4.73 -4.10 -2.74
CA ILE A 42 3.68 -4.14 -3.76
C ILE A 42 4.26 -4.55 -5.13
N ALA A 43 5.47 -4.08 -5.47
CA ALA A 43 6.16 -4.47 -6.71
C ALA A 43 6.48 -5.98 -6.73
N ARG A 44 6.82 -6.55 -5.58
CA ARG A 44 7.02 -8.00 -5.37
C ARG A 44 5.72 -8.80 -5.26
N GLN A 45 4.56 -8.13 -5.22
CA GLN A 45 3.25 -8.76 -5.04
C GLN A 45 3.18 -9.61 -3.76
N GLN A 46 3.58 -9.02 -2.64
CA GLN A 46 3.57 -9.66 -1.32
C GLN A 46 2.62 -8.95 -0.35
N ASN A 47 1.97 -9.70 0.53
CA ASN A 47 1.19 -9.20 1.67
C ASN A 47 2.13 -8.75 2.82
N PRO A 48 1.61 -8.04 3.85
CA PRO A 48 2.42 -7.58 4.99
C PRO A 48 3.10 -8.70 5.79
N ASP A 49 2.49 -9.89 5.82
CA ASP A 49 3.05 -11.13 6.40
C ASP A 49 4.13 -11.79 5.52
N GLY A 50 4.35 -11.27 4.31
CA GLY A 50 5.29 -11.79 3.33
C GLY A 50 4.72 -12.83 2.37
N SER A 51 3.46 -13.27 2.55
CA SER A 51 2.82 -14.21 1.63
C SER A 51 2.63 -13.60 0.24
N ALA A 52 2.70 -14.41 -0.81
CA ALA A 52 2.48 -13.92 -2.18
C ALA A 52 1.00 -13.58 -2.39
N PHE A 53 0.72 -12.59 -3.25
CA PHE A 53 -0.63 -12.32 -3.72
C PHE A 53 -1.21 -13.51 -4.47
N GLU A 54 -2.54 -13.61 -4.45
CA GLU A 54 -3.22 -14.67 -5.17
C GLU A 54 -2.92 -14.62 -6.68
N PRO A 55 -2.56 -15.76 -7.29
CA PRO A 55 -2.32 -15.84 -8.72
C PRO A 55 -3.52 -15.34 -9.53
N ARG A 56 -3.25 -14.57 -10.57
CA ARG A 56 -4.29 -14.11 -11.49
C ARG A 56 -4.94 -15.29 -12.20
N LYS A 57 -6.28 -15.24 -12.33
CA LYS A 57 -7.05 -16.22 -13.10
C LYS A 57 -6.39 -16.41 -14.48
N PRO A 58 -6.04 -17.65 -14.88
CA PRO A 58 -5.48 -17.92 -16.18
C PRO A 58 -6.51 -17.54 -17.24
N CYS A 59 -6.08 -16.79 -18.26
CA CYS A 59 -6.95 -16.43 -19.37
C CYS A 59 -7.19 -17.70 -20.19
N LYS A 60 -8.36 -18.34 -19.99
CA LYS A 60 -8.79 -19.46 -20.83
C LYS A 60 -9.04 -18.92 -22.26
N GLU A 61 -8.34 -19.52 -23.21
CA GLU A 61 -8.69 -19.66 -24.63
C GLU A 61 -8.56 -18.47 -25.61
N PHE A 62 -8.54 -17.19 -25.21
CA PHE A 62 -8.52 -16.10 -26.21
C PHE A 62 -7.16 -15.81 -26.89
N ARG A 63 -6.08 -16.54 -26.57
CA ARG A 63 -4.69 -16.10 -26.87
C ARG A 63 -3.73 -17.22 -27.26
N LYS A 64 -4.09 -18.04 -28.25
CA LYS A 64 -3.17 -19.01 -28.89
C LYS A 64 -1.97 -18.33 -29.63
N LYS A 65 -1.97 -17.01 -29.83
CA LYS A 65 -0.85 -16.29 -30.47
C LYS A 65 0.33 -16.13 -29.49
N LYS A 66 1.35 -16.97 -29.70
CA LYS A 66 2.65 -16.97 -29.02
C LYS A 66 3.28 -15.56 -29.04
N GLY A 67 3.56 -14.99 -27.86
CA GLY A 67 4.55 -13.91 -27.70
C GLY A 67 4.08 -12.47 -27.40
N ARG A 68 2.79 -12.10 -27.43
CA ARG A 68 2.44 -10.65 -27.46
C ARG A 68 2.14 -9.97 -26.11
N ILE A 69 1.96 -10.67 -24.99
CA ILE A 69 1.57 -10.00 -23.72
C ILE A 69 2.54 -10.32 -22.59
N LYS A 70 3.48 -9.39 -22.37
CA LYS A 70 4.21 -9.31 -21.11
C LYS A 70 3.20 -8.95 -20.02
N ARG A 71 2.82 -9.92 -19.18
CA ARG A 71 2.00 -9.66 -17.99
C ARG A 71 2.81 -8.80 -17.03
N LYS A 72 2.62 -7.48 -17.07
CA LYS A 72 3.16 -6.59 -16.04
C LYS A 72 2.54 -6.96 -14.69
N ALA A 73 3.29 -6.77 -13.61
CA ALA A 73 2.80 -6.92 -12.25
C ALA A 73 1.53 -6.07 -12.04
N MET A 74 0.60 -6.58 -11.23
CA MET A 74 -0.77 -6.04 -11.10
C MET A 74 -0.83 -4.56 -10.72
N PHE A 75 0.14 -4.11 -9.94
CA PHE A 75 0.18 -2.78 -9.36
C PHE A 75 1.43 -2.00 -9.76
N ALA A 76 2.03 -2.33 -10.90
CA ALA A 76 3.26 -1.70 -11.38
C ALA A 76 3.17 -0.16 -11.51
N LYS A 77 1.97 0.39 -11.73
CA LYS A 77 1.75 1.85 -11.72
C LYS A 77 1.51 2.38 -10.30
N LEU A 78 0.71 1.67 -9.49
CA LEU A 78 0.37 2.11 -8.14
C LEU A 78 1.61 2.18 -7.23
N CYS A 79 2.59 1.30 -7.38
CA CYS A 79 3.81 1.33 -6.57
C CYS A 79 4.72 2.55 -6.85
N THR A 80 4.50 3.30 -7.93
CA THR A 80 5.33 4.46 -8.28
C THR A 80 5.04 5.67 -7.37
N ALA A 81 6.03 6.56 -7.20
CA ALA A 81 5.88 7.79 -6.40
C ALA A 81 4.80 8.75 -6.94
N ARG A 82 4.39 8.58 -8.20
CA ARG A 82 3.27 9.33 -8.78
C ARG A 82 1.95 8.97 -8.10
N HIS A 83 1.78 7.72 -7.68
CA HIS A 83 0.53 7.20 -7.14
C HIS A 83 0.60 6.98 -5.61
N LEU A 84 1.71 6.46 -5.09
CA LEU A 84 1.91 6.25 -3.66
C LEU A 84 2.50 7.51 -3.00
N LYS A 85 1.67 8.22 -2.23
CA LYS A 85 1.98 9.52 -1.64
C LYS A 85 2.38 9.39 -0.19
N VAL A 86 3.29 10.28 0.21
CA VAL A 86 3.65 10.52 1.62
C VAL A 86 3.03 11.85 2.01
N ARG A 87 2.32 11.89 3.12
CA ARG A 87 1.88 13.09 3.80
C ARG A 87 2.53 13.11 5.18
N SER A 88 3.01 14.27 5.60
CA SER A 88 3.59 14.43 6.92
C SER A 88 3.27 15.83 7.41
N ASN A 89 2.84 15.91 8.66
CA ASN A 89 2.71 17.15 9.42
C ASN A 89 3.65 17.07 10.65
N GLY A 90 3.53 18.00 11.60
CA GLY A 90 4.41 18.04 12.78
C GLY A 90 4.26 16.86 13.75
N ASN A 91 3.15 16.12 13.67
CA ASN A 91 2.76 15.07 14.62
C ASN A 91 2.45 13.73 13.94
N GLU A 92 2.20 13.73 12.62
CA GLU A 92 1.71 12.56 11.88
C GLU A 92 2.50 12.37 10.58
N VAL A 93 2.62 11.10 10.18
CA VAL A 93 3.13 10.67 8.88
C VAL A 93 2.23 9.58 8.34
N SER A 94 1.68 9.78 7.15
CA SER A 94 0.86 8.80 6.46
C SER A 94 1.39 8.51 5.05
N VAL A 95 1.23 7.26 4.63
CA VAL A 95 1.59 6.80 3.28
C VAL A 95 0.39 6.11 2.67
N GLY A 96 -0.07 6.59 1.52
CA GLY A 96 -1.32 6.11 0.93
C GLY A 96 -1.55 6.57 -0.50
N PHE A 97 -2.75 6.31 -0.98
CA PHE A 97 -3.21 6.68 -2.32
C PHE A 97 -4.27 7.77 -2.23
N ASN A 98 -4.43 8.55 -3.31
CA ASN A 98 -5.48 9.56 -3.43
C ASN A 98 -6.34 9.32 -4.69
N GLY A 99 -7.56 9.84 -4.69
CA GLY A 99 -8.47 9.82 -5.85
C GLY A 99 -8.68 8.42 -6.42
N SER A 100 -8.62 8.26 -7.75
CA SER A 100 -8.83 6.97 -8.40
C SER A 100 -7.82 5.89 -7.98
N SER A 101 -6.61 6.28 -7.55
CA SER A 101 -5.63 5.30 -7.06
C SER A 101 -6.07 4.71 -5.72
N ALA A 102 -6.71 5.51 -4.87
CA ALA A 102 -7.28 5.05 -3.60
C ALA A 102 -8.47 4.12 -3.83
N ALA A 103 -9.36 4.47 -4.75
CA ALA A 103 -10.51 3.63 -5.10
C ALA A 103 -10.06 2.24 -5.59
N ILE A 104 -9.09 2.18 -6.50
CA ILE A 104 -8.52 0.90 -6.97
C ILE A 104 -7.89 0.13 -5.81
N ALA A 105 -7.08 0.79 -4.99
CA ALA A 105 -6.41 0.13 -3.88
C ALA A 105 -7.41 -0.44 -2.86
N ALA A 106 -8.47 0.29 -2.52
CA ALA A 106 -9.53 -0.15 -1.60
C ALA A 106 -10.29 -1.36 -2.14
N VAL A 107 -10.66 -1.34 -3.42
CA VAL A 107 -11.31 -2.48 -4.08
C VAL A 107 -10.46 -3.75 -3.94
N HIS A 108 -9.14 -3.64 -4.11
CA HIS A 108 -8.24 -4.77 -3.92
C HIS A 108 -8.03 -5.13 -2.45
N GLN A 109 -7.96 -4.17 -1.55
CA GLN A 109 -7.73 -4.41 -0.12
C GLN A 109 -8.89 -5.15 0.56
N TYR A 110 -10.12 -4.91 0.11
CA TYR A 110 -11.31 -5.53 0.67
C TYR A 110 -11.93 -6.59 -0.25
N GLY A 111 -11.28 -6.93 -1.37
CA GLY A 111 -11.78 -7.95 -2.31
C GLY A 111 -13.14 -7.59 -2.94
N LEU A 112 -13.37 -6.30 -3.20
CA LEU A 112 -14.64 -5.81 -3.73
C LEU A 112 -14.81 -6.15 -5.22
N SER A 113 -16.06 -6.09 -5.66
CA SER A 113 -16.43 -6.26 -7.06
C SER A 113 -16.29 -4.94 -7.83
N ALA A 114 -15.60 -4.96 -8.98
CA ALA A 114 -15.48 -3.81 -9.86
C ALA A 114 -15.69 -4.20 -11.33
N SER A 115 -16.20 -3.26 -12.13
CA SER A 115 -16.38 -3.46 -13.57
C SER A 115 -15.00 -3.43 -14.27
N PRO A 116 -14.68 -4.40 -15.14
CA PRO A 116 -13.40 -4.43 -15.85
C PRO A 116 -13.20 -3.25 -16.83
N SER A 117 -14.29 -2.65 -17.30
CA SER A 117 -14.32 -1.54 -18.23
C SER A 117 -15.56 -0.68 -17.96
N LYS A 118 -15.49 0.61 -18.29
CA LYS A 118 -16.62 1.54 -18.18
C LYS A 118 -17.82 1.14 -19.06
N TYR A 119 -17.56 0.39 -20.13
CA TYR A 119 -18.58 -0.03 -21.11
C TYR A 119 -19.12 -1.43 -20.84
N LYS A 120 -18.73 -2.07 -19.73
CA LYS A 120 -19.22 -3.38 -19.34
C LYS A 120 -20.07 -3.25 -18.09
N ASP A 121 -21.25 -3.86 -18.17
CA ASP A 121 -22.31 -3.91 -17.17
C ASP A 121 -22.07 -4.98 -16.11
N PHE A 122 -21.29 -6.02 -16.41
CA PHE A 122 -20.92 -7.05 -15.43
C PHE A 122 -19.78 -6.60 -14.50
N LYS A 123 -19.88 -7.02 -13.24
CA LYS A 123 -18.84 -6.83 -12.22
C LYS A 123 -18.04 -8.11 -12.04
N VAL A 124 -16.75 -7.96 -11.74
CA VAL A 124 -15.87 -9.07 -11.39
C VAL A 124 -15.39 -8.88 -9.96
N GLN A 125 -15.56 -9.91 -9.13
CA GLN A 125 -14.98 -9.92 -7.80
C GLN A 125 -13.47 -10.04 -7.90
N LEU A 126 -12.77 -9.13 -7.22
CA LEU A 126 -11.32 -9.08 -7.19
C LEU A 126 -10.83 -9.73 -5.90
N HIS A 127 -9.68 -10.39 -5.99
CA HIS A 127 -9.07 -11.03 -4.83
C HIS A 127 -8.56 -9.98 -3.82
N GLN A 128 -8.63 -10.34 -2.55
CA GLN A 128 -8.18 -9.51 -1.45
C GLN A 128 -6.64 -9.46 -1.44
N ASN A 129 -6.07 -8.29 -1.73
CA ASN A 129 -4.64 -8.03 -1.68
C ASN A 129 -4.40 -6.84 -0.75
N GLN A 130 -3.61 -7.04 0.31
CA GLN A 130 -3.34 -5.99 1.29
C GLN A 130 -2.33 -4.97 0.75
N LEU A 131 -2.82 -3.99 0.00
CA LEU A 131 -2.00 -2.95 -0.64
C LEU A 131 -1.54 -1.82 0.30
N GLN A 132 -2.17 -1.71 1.46
CA GLN A 132 -1.78 -0.78 2.51
C GLN A 132 -1.50 -1.58 3.77
N ALA A 133 -0.48 -1.20 4.52
CA ALA A 133 -0.39 -1.58 5.92
C ALA A 133 -1.36 -0.67 6.66
N GLN A 134 -2.53 -1.18 7.04
CA GLN A 134 -3.34 -0.54 8.05
C GLN A 134 -2.64 -0.78 9.39
N VAL A 135 -2.00 0.25 9.92
CA VAL A 135 -1.83 0.31 11.38
C VAL A 135 -3.22 0.71 11.89
N SER A 136 -4.08 -0.28 12.10
CA SER A 136 -5.32 -0.09 12.82
C SER A 136 -4.96 0.19 14.28
N GLN A 137 -4.64 1.44 14.62
CA GLN A 137 -4.89 1.87 15.99
C GLN A 137 -6.37 2.21 16.04
N GLN A 138 -7.18 1.22 16.40
CA GLN A 138 -8.39 1.49 17.16
C GLN A 138 -7.89 2.03 18.51
N THR A 139 -7.74 3.34 18.61
CA THR A 139 -7.77 4.00 19.92
C THR A 139 -9.23 4.08 20.30
N GLU A 140 -9.65 3.17 21.18
CA GLU A 140 -10.78 3.44 22.09
C GLU A 140 -10.40 4.55 23.08
#